data_AF-A0A248LC63-F1
#
_entry.id   AF-A0A248LC63-F1
#
_cell.length_a   1.000
_cell.length_b   1.000
_cell.length_c   1.000
_cell.angle_alpha   90.00
_cell.angle_beta   90.00
_cell.angle_gamma   90.00
#
_symmetry.space_group_name_H-M   'P 1'
#
loop_
_entity.id
_entity.type
_entity.pdbx_description
1 polymer ?
#
loop_
_entity_poly.entity_id
_entity_poly.type
_entity_poly.pdbx_seq_one_letter_code
_entity_poly.pdbx_strand_id
1 'polypeptide(L)'
;MNELMIDEYSFQSKSIQRMLQTSEINVLGPLQTIYEIMCYDHTVGSFTSELTEGVLYDTLVRYNHFPLYITTNFDEIREDEMNLLDRLKSRLFVCHEHPRYEGDHRRTSFYCCIEVLDANALRFILEESFFRAAYSETFLITFARPTFELKISGRWIFKEAKYTHVIDSRDGLPFILPSHDALGFMWFSNGDAFQSVDQLKAILPPDYQIDHVLNTYK
;
A
#
# COMPACT_ATOMS: atom_id res chain seq x y z
N MET A 1 -6.63 -9.97 -27.19
CA MET A 1 -7.34 -9.72 -25.93
C MET A 1 -7.08 -10.94 -25.08
N ASN A 2 -6.09 -10.86 -24.19
CA ASN A 2 -5.74 -11.99 -23.33
C ASN A 2 -6.83 -12.09 -22.26
N GLU A 3 -7.49 -13.23 -22.14
CA GLU A 3 -8.42 -13.47 -21.04
C GLU A 3 -7.62 -13.40 -19.73
N LEU A 4 -8.07 -12.55 -18.79
CA LEU A 4 -7.55 -12.56 -17.42
C LEU A 4 -7.74 -13.97 -16.86
N MET A 5 -6.65 -14.66 -16.59
CA MET A 5 -6.68 -15.89 -15.80
C MET A 5 -7.02 -15.51 -14.37
N ILE A 6 -8.12 -16.08 -13.86
CA ILE A 6 -8.52 -15.92 -12.47
C ILE A 6 -8.25 -17.26 -11.79
N ASP A 7 -7.18 -17.30 -11.00
CA ASP A 7 -6.98 -18.39 -10.06
C ASP A 7 -7.64 -18.04 -8.72
N GLU A 8 -8.54 -18.90 -8.25
CA GLU A 8 -9.20 -18.74 -6.95
C GLU A 8 -8.49 -19.59 -5.90
N TYR A 9 -7.78 -18.96 -4.96
CA TYR A 9 -7.26 -19.64 -3.77
C TYR A 9 -7.95 -19.12 -2.51
N SER A 10 -8.26 -20.04 -1.59
CA SER A 10 -8.72 -19.64 -0.25
C SER A 10 -7.51 -19.16 0.57
N PHE A 11 -7.35 -17.85 0.76
CA PHE A 11 -6.43 -17.34 1.77
C PHE A 11 -6.97 -17.64 3.17
N GLN A 12 -6.12 -18.13 4.07
CA GLN A 12 -6.51 -18.27 5.46
C GLN A 12 -6.60 -16.89 6.10
N SER A 13 -7.74 -16.57 6.72
CA SER A 13 -7.96 -15.29 7.43
C SER A 13 -6.85 -14.94 8.42
N LYS A 14 -6.26 -15.94 9.08
CA LYS A 14 -5.09 -15.77 9.97
C LYS A 14 -3.85 -15.25 9.25
N SER A 15 -3.63 -15.64 7.99
CA SER A 15 -2.49 -15.19 7.18
C SER A 15 -2.63 -13.70 6.85
N ILE A 16 -3.82 -13.29 6.41
CA ILE A 16 -4.14 -11.88 6.13
C ILE A 16 -4.03 -11.03 7.40
N GLN A 17 -4.59 -11.48 8.52
CA GLN A 17 -4.47 -10.77 9.80
C GLN A 17 -3.02 -10.63 10.23
N ARG A 18 -2.20 -11.67 10.05
CA ARG A 18 -0.77 -11.61 10.36
C ARG A 18 -0.03 -10.63 9.45
N MET A 19 -0.34 -10.63 8.15
CA MET A 19 0.24 -9.69 7.19
C MET A 19 -0.11 -8.24 7.56
N LEU A 20 -1.38 -7.95 7.86
CA LEU A 20 -1.81 -6.63 8.31
C LEU A 20 -1.09 -6.20 9.59
N GLN A 21 -0.94 -7.12 10.55
CA GLN A 21 -0.17 -6.86 11.78
C GLN A 21 1.31 -6.57 11.51
N THR A 22 1.96 -7.32 10.60
CA THR A 22 3.37 -7.07 10.24
C THR A 22 3.56 -5.76 9.49
N SER A 23 2.54 -5.30 8.78
CA SER A 23 2.52 -3.99 8.11
C SER A 23 2.05 -2.84 9.02
N GLU A 24 1.91 -3.09 10.33
CA GLU A 24 1.44 -2.10 11.31
C GLU A 24 0.06 -1.51 10.93
N ILE A 25 -0.85 -2.34 10.43
CA ILE A 25 -2.24 -1.97 10.07
C ILE A 25 -3.22 -2.70 10.97
N ASN A 26 -4.03 -1.92 11.67
CA ASN A 26 -5.18 -2.36 12.44
C ASN A 26 -6.46 -2.08 11.64
N VAL A 27 -7.21 -3.12 11.29
CA VAL A 27 -8.50 -2.98 10.61
C VAL A 27 -9.63 -3.15 11.64
N LEU A 28 -10.46 -2.12 11.79
CA LEU A 28 -11.67 -2.16 12.59
C LEU A 28 -12.83 -2.65 11.73
N GLY A 29 -13.49 -3.72 12.19
CA GLY A 29 -14.59 -4.34 11.45
C GLY A 29 -14.14 -5.51 10.58
N PRO A 30 -15.10 -6.24 10.00
CA PRO A 30 -14.80 -7.37 9.13
C PRO A 30 -14.26 -6.88 7.78
N LEU A 31 -13.22 -7.54 7.28
CA LEU A 31 -12.85 -7.45 5.87
C LEU A 31 -13.83 -8.29 5.05
N GLN A 32 -14.17 -7.80 3.87
CA GLN A 32 -15.13 -8.46 2.99
C GLN A 32 -14.42 -9.21 1.87
N THR A 33 -13.89 -8.49 0.88
CA THR A 33 -13.31 -9.08 -0.32
C THR A 33 -11.91 -8.55 -0.54
N ILE A 34 -10.96 -9.42 -0.83
CA ILE A 34 -9.57 -9.05 -1.07
C ILE A 34 -9.15 -9.64 -2.40
N TYR A 35 -8.79 -8.75 -3.32
CA TYR A 35 -8.23 -9.13 -4.61
C TYR A 35 -6.72 -8.91 -4.56
N GLU A 36 -5.94 -9.90 -4.93
CA GLU A 36 -4.50 -9.74 -5.18
C GLU A 36 -4.27 -9.71 -6.68
N ILE A 37 -3.65 -8.66 -7.18
CA ILE A 37 -3.34 -8.41 -8.59
C ILE A 37 -1.83 -8.56 -8.77
N MET A 38 -1.40 -9.54 -9.55
CA MET A 38 0.01 -9.77 -9.91
C MET A 38 0.27 -9.33 -11.34
N CYS A 39 1.31 -8.53 -11.59
CA CYS A 39 1.56 -7.92 -12.90
C CYS A 39 2.77 -8.59 -13.58
N TYR A 40 2.52 -9.43 -14.59
CA TYR A 40 3.59 -10.17 -15.28
C TYR A 40 3.97 -9.53 -16.62
N ASP A 41 5.26 -9.26 -16.79
CA ASP A 41 5.83 -8.77 -18.04
C ASP A 41 6.31 -9.94 -18.90
N HIS A 42 5.57 -10.26 -19.96
CA HIS A 42 5.93 -11.31 -20.91
C HIS A 42 7.13 -10.95 -21.80
N THR A 43 7.47 -9.67 -21.93
CA THR A 43 8.61 -9.25 -22.76
C THR A 43 9.93 -9.62 -22.10
N VAL A 44 10.01 -9.52 -20.78
CA VAL A 44 11.18 -9.94 -19.98
C VAL A 44 10.98 -11.28 -19.27
N GLY A 45 9.75 -11.81 -19.26
CA GLY A 45 9.40 -13.08 -18.62
C GLY A 45 9.47 -13.04 -17.10
N SER A 46 9.04 -11.92 -16.48
CA SER A 46 9.12 -11.71 -15.03
C SER A 46 8.05 -10.75 -14.53
N PHE A 47 7.73 -10.82 -13.25
CA PHE A 47 7.06 -9.73 -12.54
C PHE A 47 8.06 -8.60 -12.28
N THR A 48 7.61 -7.34 -12.36
CA THR A 48 8.44 -6.17 -12.04
C THR A 48 7.66 -5.13 -11.24
N SER A 49 8.37 -4.40 -10.37
CA SER A 49 7.79 -3.30 -9.60
C SER A 49 7.33 -2.15 -10.49
N GLU A 50 8.05 -1.88 -11.57
CA GLU A 50 7.79 -0.80 -12.53
C GLU A 50 6.52 -1.08 -13.33
N LEU A 51 6.27 -2.33 -13.72
CA LEU A 51 5.01 -2.71 -14.35
C LEU A 51 3.85 -2.56 -13.36
N THR A 52 4.04 -3.06 -12.14
CA THR A 52 3.04 -2.98 -11.07
C THR A 52 2.67 -1.53 -10.73
N GLU A 53 3.66 -0.65 -10.66
CA GLU A 53 3.48 0.79 -10.46
C GLU A 53 2.61 1.39 -11.57
N GLY A 54 2.92 1.09 -12.84
CA GLY A 54 2.14 1.55 -13.99
C GLY A 54 0.69 1.06 -13.97
N VAL A 55 0.49 -0.24 -13.68
CA VAL A 55 -0.85 -0.83 -13.54
C VAL A 55 -1.63 -0.18 -12.40
N LEU A 56 -1.00 0.02 -11.25
CA LEU A 56 -1.62 0.63 -10.08
C LEU A 56 -2.01 2.09 -10.36
N TYR A 57 -1.13 2.84 -11.01
CA TYR A 57 -1.41 4.21 -11.46
C TYR A 57 -2.65 4.25 -12.37
N ASP A 58 -2.66 3.47 -13.45
CA ASP A 58 -3.77 3.46 -14.41
C ASP A 58 -5.08 3.02 -13.76
N THR A 59 -5.01 2.03 -12.86
CA THR A 59 -6.17 1.54 -12.10
C THR A 59 -6.78 2.63 -11.24
N LEU A 60 -5.95 3.36 -10.47
CA LEU A 60 -6.40 4.44 -9.59
C LEU A 60 -6.94 5.64 -10.37
N VAL A 61 -6.32 5.98 -11.51
CA VAL A 61 -6.81 7.04 -12.40
C VAL A 61 -8.16 6.68 -13.02
N ARG A 62 -8.36 5.43 -13.45
CA ARG A 62 -9.64 4.94 -13.97
C ARG A 62 -10.72 4.91 -12.90
N TYR A 63 -10.38 4.53 -11.67
CA TYR A 63 -11.31 4.58 -10.55
C TYR A 63 -11.69 6.04 -10.20
N ASN A 64 -10.79 6.99 -10.44
CA ASN A 64 -11.03 8.44 -10.36
C ASN A 64 -11.64 8.89 -9.01
N HIS A 65 -11.11 8.34 -7.91
CA HIS A 65 -11.58 8.65 -6.58
C HIS A 65 -10.49 9.36 -5.77
N PHE A 66 -10.37 10.67 -5.97
CA PHE A 66 -9.49 11.55 -5.19
C PHE A 66 -10.27 12.27 -4.09
N PRO A 67 -9.64 12.66 -2.97
CA PRO A 67 -8.22 12.46 -2.66
C PRO A 67 -7.87 11.01 -2.28
N LEU A 68 -6.63 10.62 -2.56
CA LEU A 68 -6.00 9.42 -2.02
C LEU A 68 -5.03 9.81 -0.92
N TYR A 69 -4.79 8.92 0.02
CA TYR A 69 -3.79 9.09 1.06
C TYR A 69 -2.80 7.94 0.97
N ILE A 70 -1.57 8.26 0.56
CA ILE A 70 -0.47 7.31 0.45
C ILE A 70 0.39 7.45 1.69
N THR A 71 0.50 6.37 2.44
CA THR A 71 1.38 6.34 3.60
C THR A 71 2.57 5.45 3.33
N THR A 72 3.74 6.00 3.63
CA THR A 72 5.01 5.32 3.53
C THR A 72 5.88 5.59 4.75
N ASN A 73 6.64 4.60 5.20
CA ASN A 73 7.77 4.85 6.10
C ASN A 73 9.06 4.97 5.28
N PHE A 74 9.91 5.87 5.72
CA PHE A 74 11.27 5.98 5.26
C PHE A 74 12.14 5.57 6.43
N ASP A 75 12.48 4.28 6.47
CA ASP A 75 13.43 3.77 7.44
C ASP A 75 14.84 4.00 6.87
N GLU A 76 15.77 4.45 7.74
CA GLU A 76 17.19 4.55 7.38
C GLU A 76 17.52 5.49 6.22
N ILE A 77 16.78 6.61 6.07
CA ILE A 77 17.04 7.62 5.04
C ILE A 77 18.52 7.97 4.99
N ARG A 78 19.13 7.67 3.84
CA ARG A 78 20.51 8.08 3.55
C ARG A 78 20.53 9.56 3.20
N GLU A 79 21.67 10.22 3.38
CA GLU A 79 21.78 11.68 3.20
C GLU A 79 21.39 12.14 1.78
N ASP A 80 21.56 11.28 0.77
CA ASP A 80 21.12 11.48 -0.61
C ASP A 80 19.60 11.34 -0.82
N GLU A 81 18.91 10.59 0.05
CA GLU A 81 17.46 10.41 0.05
C GLU A 81 16.70 11.51 0.81
N MET A 82 17.41 12.36 1.56
CA MET A 82 16.81 13.54 2.20
C MET A 82 16.16 14.48 1.18
N ASN A 83 16.71 14.57 -0.03
CA ASN A 83 16.13 15.37 -1.11
C ASN A 83 14.77 14.84 -1.56
N LEU A 84 14.60 13.52 -1.59
CA LEU A 84 13.32 12.87 -1.89
C LEU A 84 12.30 13.21 -0.79
N LEU A 85 12.68 13.02 0.47
CA LEU A 85 11.82 13.37 1.59
C LEU A 85 11.42 14.85 1.55
N ASP A 86 12.33 15.75 1.23
CA ASP A 86 12.02 17.19 1.16
C ASP A 86 11.09 17.54 -0.01
N ARG A 87 11.23 16.87 -1.16
CA ARG A 87 10.28 16.99 -2.28
C ARG A 87 8.89 16.51 -1.87
N LEU A 88 8.80 15.35 -1.20
CA LEU A 88 7.53 14.80 -0.73
C LEU A 88 6.93 15.62 0.42
N LYS A 89 7.76 16.23 1.27
CA LYS A 89 7.32 17.06 2.41
C LYS A 89 6.42 18.22 2.02
N SER A 90 6.65 18.79 0.85
CA SER A 90 5.81 19.86 0.30
C SER A 90 4.35 19.44 0.05
N ARG A 91 4.07 18.13 0.00
CA ARG A 91 2.76 17.54 -0.30
C ARG A 91 2.18 16.73 0.87
N LEU A 92 2.85 16.74 2.02
CA LEU A 92 2.44 15.90 3.15
C LEU A 92 1.21 16.44 3.86
N PHE A 93 0.38 15.50 4.29
CA PHE A 93 -0.65 15.77 5.29
C PHE A 93 -0.09 15.58 6.71
N VAL A 94 0.66 14.51 6.95
CA VAL A 94 1.28 14.18 8.25
C VAL A 94 2.67 13.61 8.01
N CYS A 95 3.68 14.01 8.79
CA CYS A 95 4.88 13.19 8.92
C CYS A 95 5.51 13.29 10.30
N HIS A 96 5.84 12.12 10.84
CA HIS A 96 6.39 11.95 12.17
C HIS A 96 7.83 11.48 12.07
N GLU A 97 8.71 12.23 12.71
CA GLU A 97 10.10 11.84 12.90
C GLU A 97 10.21 10.90 14.10
N HIS A 98 10.90 9.77 13.93
CA HIS A 98 11.18 8.83 15.00
C HIS A 98 12.70 8.59 15.12
N PRO A 99 13.34 9.03 16.22
CA PRO A 99 14.72 8.69 16.48
C PRO A 99 14.84 7.23 16.89
N ARG A 100 15.52 6.43 16.06
CA ARG A 100 15.94 5.07 16.37
C ARG A 100 17.41 5.05 16.81
N TYR A 101 17.76 4.05 17.61
CA TYR A 101 19.14 3.82 18.03
C TYR A 101 19.53 2.40 17.63
N GLU A 102 20.58 2.27 16.83
CA GLU A 102 21.20 0.98 16.52
C GLU A 102 22.67 1.05 16.95
N GLY A 103 22.99 0.43 18.08
CA GLY A 103 24.29 0.64 18.75
C GLY A 103 24.45 2.09 19.19
N ASP A 104 25.61 2.69 18.90
CA ASP A 104 25.93 4.10 19.19
C ASP A 104 25.47 5.06 18.09
N HIS A 105 24.80 4.57 17.04
CA HIS A 105 24.37 5.39 15.91
C HIS A 105 22.90 5.77 16.07
N ARG A 106 22.65 7.08 16.18
CA ARG A 106 21.30 7.65 16.09
C ARG A 106 20.87 7.61 14.63
N ARG A 107 19.81 6.85 14.36
CA ARG A 107 19.09 6.82 13.09
C ARG A 107 17.79 7.59 13.22
N THR A 108 17.25 8.06 12.11
CA THR A 108 15.94 8.72 12.08
C THR A 108 15.08 8.04 11.04
N SER A 109 13.97 7.48 11.48
CA SER A 109 12.90 7.00 10.61
C SER A 109 11.86 8.10 10.43
N PHE A 110 11.25 8.19 9.26
CA PHE A 110 10.12 9.08 9.02
C PHE A 110 8.91 8.26 8.66
N TYR A 111 7.78 8.56 9.29
CA TYR A 111 6.50 7.97 8.95
C TYR A 111 5.61 9.05 8.37
N CYS A 112 5.32 8.96 7.07
CA CYS A 112 4.78 10.06 6.30
C CYS A 112 3.50 9.64 5.55
N CYS A 113 2.43 10.41 5.71
CA CYS A 113 1.19 10.29 4.96
C CYS A 113 1.02 11.50 4.04
N ILE A 114 0.92 11.23 2.74
CA ILE A 114 0.85 12.22 1.67
C ILE A 114 -0.60 12.25 1.15
N GLU A 115 -1.18 13.44 1.09
CA GLU A 115 -2.49 13.65 0.47
C GLU A 115 -2.30 13.90 -1.03
N VAL A 116 -2.98 13.09 -1.83
CA VAL A 116 -2.87 13.07 -3.29
C VAL A 116 -4.18 13.54 -3.87
N LEU A 117 -4.16 14.68 -4.55
CA LEU A 117 -5.37 15.36 -5.01
C LEU A 117 -5.73 15.07 -6.47
N ASP A 118 -4.76 14.63 -7.27
CA ASP A 118 -4.93 14.41 -8.70
C ASP A 118 -3.95 13.37 -9.26
N ALA A 119 -4.18 12.99 -10.52
CA ALA A 119 -3.37 11.99 -11.22
C ALA A 119 -1.89 12.41 -11.40
N ASN A 120 -1.58 13.70 -11.58
CA ASN A 120 -0.19 14.13 -11.74
C ASN A 120 0.58 13.98 -10.42
N ALA A 121 -0.05 14.35 -9.31
CA ALA A 121 0.48 14.12 -7.97
C ALA A 121 0.62 12.62 -7.69
N LEU A 122 -0.36 11.81 -8.08
CA LEU A 122 -0.31 10.35 -7.92
C LEU A 122 0.89 9.76 -8.65
N ARG A 123 1.07 10.09 -9.93
CA ARG A 123 2.19 9.58 -10.73
C ARG A 123 3.53 9.89 -10.08
N PHE A 124 3.71 11.15 -9.70
CA PHE A 124 4.92 11.60 -9.03
C PHE A 124 5.21 10.81 -7.75
N ILE A 125 4.20 10.59 -6.91
CA ILE A 125 4.39 9.91 -5.63
C ILE A 125 4.70 8.43 -5.85
N LEU A 126 4.02 7.77 -6.78
CA LEU A 126 4.28 6.37 -7.10
C LEU A 126 5.71 6.17 -7.62
N GLU A 127 6.14 6.95 -8.62
CA GLU A 127 7.50 6.87 -9.19
C GLU A 127 8.60 7.07 -8.13
N GLU A 128 8.34 7.90 -7.12
CA GLU A 128 9.31 8.27 -6.11
C GLU A 128 9.26 7.41 -4.83
N SER A 129 8.19 6.61 -4.64
CA SER A 129 7.99 5.89 -3.38
C SER A 129 7.41 4.47 -3.47
N PHE A 130 6.89 4.02 -4.62
CA PHE A 130 6.29 2.68 -4.71
C PHE A 130 7.34 1.57 -4.61
N PHE A 131 8.49 1.72 -5.26
CA PHE A 131 9.59 0.74 -5.22
C PHE A 131 10.05 0.42 -3.79
N ARG A 132 9.84 1.33 -2.84
CA ARG A 132 10.17 1.17 -1.43
C ARG A 132 9.39 0.06 -0.75
N ALA A 133 8.18 -0.24 -1.23
CA ALA A 133 7.40 -1.37 -0.77
C ALA A 133 8.16 -2.72 -0.88
N ALA A 134 9.12 -2.83 -1.79
CA ALA A 134 9.98 -4.02 -1.91
C ALA A 134 11.01 -4.16 -0.78
N TYR A 135 11.33 -3.08 -0.07
CA TYR A 135 12.34 -3.02 0.98
C TYR A 135 11.77 -3.16 2.38
N SER A 136 10.61 -3.82 2.53
CA SER A 136 9.87 -3.97 3.78
C SER A 136 9.37 -2.65 4.40
N GLU A 137 9.29 -1.59 3.59
CA GLU A 137 8.68 -0.32 3.97
C GLU A 137 7.15 -0.45 3.88
N THR A 138 6.45 -0.06 4.95
CA THR A 138 4.99 0.05 5.00
C THR A 138 4.55 0.98 3.88
N PHE A 139 3.84 0.46 2.88
CA PHE A 139 3.20 1.26 1.85
C PHE A 139 1.71 0.95 1.84
N LEU A 140 0.87 1.97 2.00
CA LEU A 140 -0.58 1.84 2.09
C LEU A 140 -1.26 2.97 1.33
N ILE A 141 -2.24 2.63 0.49
CA ILE A 141 -3.12 3.61 -0.16
C ILE A 141 -4.53 3.49 0.44
N THR A 142 -5.08 4.62 0.87
CA THR A 142 -6.44 4.72 1.41
C THR A 142 -7.23 5.83 0.70
N PHE A 143 -8.56 5.69 0.68
CA PHE A 143 -9.48 6.65 0.05
C PHE A 143 -10.18 7.55 1.08
N ALA A 144 -9.93 7.31 2.36
CA ALA A 144 -10.29 8.19 3.46
C ALA A 144 -9.02 8.59 4.21
N ARG A 145 -9.12 9.72 4.90
CA ARG A 145 -8.02 10.21 5.73
C ARG A 145 -7.70 9.18 6.81
N PRO A 146 -6.47 8.67 6.89
CA PRO A 146 -6.12 7.64 7.85
C PRO A 146 -6.14 8.18 9.28
N THR A 147 -6.53 7.30 10.21
CA THR A 147 -6.31 7.50 11.64
C THR A 147 -5.05 6.75 12.06
N PHE A 148 -4.29 7.33 12.98
CA PHE A 148 -3.02 6.75 13.44
C PHE A 148 -3.03 6.57 14.94
N GLU A 149 -2.51 5.44 15.40
CA GLU A 149 -2.26 5.19 16.81
C GLU A 149 -0.76 5.04 17.05
N LEU A 150 -0.22 5.84 17.99
CA LEU A 150 1.17 5.68 18.42
C LEU A 150 1.24 4.57 19.48
N LYS A 151 1.84 3.45 19.12
CA LYS A 151 2.11 2.35 20.04
C LYS A 151 3.54 2.43 20.52
N ILE A 152 3.71 2.66 21.82
CA ILE A 152 5.01 2.60 22.48
C ILE A 152 5.16 1.20 23.10
N SER A 153 6.18 0.47 22.67
CA SER A 153 6.49 -0.86 23.17
C SER A 153 7.94 -0.94 23.66
N GLY A 154 8.28 -1.97 24.44
CA GLY A 154 9.63 -2.16 24.97
C GLY A 154 9.83 -1.68 26.41
N ARG A 155 11.01 -1.99 26.98
CA ARG A 155 11.40 -1.62 28.35
C ARG A 155 12.12 -0.27 28.35
N TRP A 156 12.29 0.33 29.53
CA TRP A 156 12.72 1.73 29.72
C TRP A 156 13.94 2.19 28.88
N ILE A 157 14.87 1.29 28.57
CA ILE A 157 16.10 1.56 27.76
C ILE A 157 16.00 1.18 26.27
N PHE A 158 14.95 0.47 25.86
CA PHE A 158 14.69 0.06 24.47
C PHE A 158 13.22 0.30 24.12
N LYS A 159 12.74 1.53 24.35
CA LYS A 159 11.39 1.90 23.92
C LYS A 159 11.40 2.10 22.41
N GLU A 160 10.59 1.34 21.71
CA GLU A 160 10.27 1.56 20.31
C GLU A 160 8.89 2.21 20.23
N ALA A 161 8.75 3.27 19.45
CA ALA A 161 7.44 3.83 19.16
C ALA A 161 7.15 3.57 17.69
N LYS A 162 5.98 2.99 17.42
CA LYS A 162 5.52 2.67 16.07
C LYS A 162 4.17 3.30 15.85
N TYR A 163 3.98 3.88 14.67
CA TYR A 163 2.68 4.35 14.22
C TYR A 163 1.96 3.20 13.56
N THR A 164 0.81 2.85 14.11
CA THR A 164 -0.10 1.85 13.54
C THR A 164 -1.21 2.58 12.81
N HIS A 165 -1.45 2.18 11.56
CA HIS A 165 -2.61 2.61 10.80
C HIS A 165 -3.88 2.02 11.37
N VAL A 166 -4.90 2.85 11.55
CA VAL A 166 -6.24 2.38 11.86
C VAL A 166 -7.13 2.61 10.64
N ILE A 167 -7.55 1.51 10.03
CA ILE A 167 -8.50 1.49 8.91
C ILE A 167 -9.84 1.05 9.46
N ASP A 168 -10.88 1.85 9.25
CA ASP A 168 -12.25 1.43 9.56
C ASP A 168 -12.91 0.81 8.33
N SER A 169 -13.03 -0.52 8.29
CA SER A 169 -13.67 -1.19 7.16
C SER A 169 -15.17 -0.91 7.08
N ARG A 170 -15.78 -0.38 8.16
CA ARG A 170 -17.19 -0.01 8.21
C ARG A 170 -17.50 1.23 7.38
N ASP A 171 -16.49 2.03 7.03
CA ASP A 171 -16.64 3.19 6.14
C ASP A 171 -16.92 2.76 4.69
N GLY A 172 -16.78 1.47 4.36
CA GLY A 172 -17.09 0.93 3.04
C GLY A 172 -16.17 1.44 1.93
N LEU A 173 -14.99 1.97 2.31
CA LEU A 173 -13.98 2.40 1.37
C LEU A 173 -12.90 1.32 1.22
N PRO A 174 -12.38 1.13 0.00
CA PRO A 174 -11.30 0.18 -0.20
C PRO A 174 -9.99 0.73 0.37
N PHE A 175 -9.00 -0.15 0.47
CA PHE A 175 -7.61 0.24 0.67
C PHE A 175 -6.69 -0.73 -0.08
N ILE A 176 -5.46 -0.30 -0.34
CA ILE A 176 -4.53 -1.04 -1.20
C ILE A 176 -3.19 -1.22 -0.49
N LEU A 177 -2.65 -2.43 -0.57
CA LEU A 177 -1.30 -2.76 -0.13
C LEU A 177 -0.50 -3.33 -1.29
N PRO A 178 0.81 -3.11 -1.37
CA PRO A 178 1.69 -3.90 -2.24
C PRO A 178 1.62 -5.38 -1.86
N SER A 179 1.87 -6.24 -2.85
CA SER A 179 2.07 -7.67 -2.65
C SER A 179 3.43 -8.09 -3.20
N HIS A 180 3.98 -9.17 -2.62
CA HIS A 180 5.20 -9.84 -3.08
C HIS A 180 6.33 -8.86 -3.43
N ASP A 181 6.77 -8.04 -2.48
CA ASP A 181 7.86 -7.06 -2.68
C ASP A 181 7.57 -6.09 -3.85
N ALA A 182 6.34 -5.57 -3.90
CA ALA A 182 5.85 -4.64 -4.93
C ALA A 182 5.72 -5.22 -6.35
N LEU A 183 5.76 -6.56 -6.51
CA LEU A 183 5.48 -7.26 -7.77
C LEU A 183 3.98 -7.39 -8.09
N GLY A 184 3.14 -6.99 -7.15
CA GLY A 184 1.69 -6.89 -7.29
C GLY A 184 1.10 -5.95 -6.25
N PHE A 185 -0.22 -5.92 -6.16
CA PHE A 185 -0.93 -5.21 -5.12
C PHE A 185 -2.23 -5.92 -4.73
N MET A 186 -2.58 -5.83 -3.45
CA MET A 186 -3.82 -6.30 -2.88
C MET A 186 -4.82 -5.15 -2.76
N TRP A 187 -5.99 -5.29 -3.36
CA TRP A 187 -7.15 -4.43 -3.23
C TRP A 187 -8.12 -5.01 -2.20
N PHE A 188 -8.20 -4.38 -1.03
CA PHE A 188 -9.14 -4.72 0.02
C PHE A 188 -10.43 -3.96 -0.25
N SER A 189 -11.42 -4.64 -0.82
CA SER A 189 -12.75 -4.09 -1.01
C SER A 189 -13.57 -4.23 0.26
N ASN A 190 -14.03 -3.09 0.77
CA ASN A 190 -14.99 -3.01 1.87
C ASN A 190 -16.25 -2.31 1.35
N GLY A 191 -17.41 -2.64 1.89
CA GLY A 191 -18.68 -2.00 1.51
C GLY A 191 -19.31 -2.60 0.26
N ASP A 192 -20.05 -1.80 -0.51
CA ASP A 192 -20.81 -2.32 -1.67
C ASP A 192 -20.03 -2.26 -3.00
N ALA A 193 -18.87 -1.60 -3.00
CA ALA A 193 -18.00 -1.52 -4.18
C ALA A 193 -17.21 -2.82 -4.34
N PHE A 194 -16.83 -3.14 -5.58
CA PHE A 194 -15.97 -4.26 -5.97
C PHE A 194 -16.31 -5.56 -5.20
N GLN A 195 -17.56 -5.98 -5.28
CA GLN A 195 -18.04 -7.25 -4.71
C GLN A 195 -17.90 -8.41 -5.71
N SER A 196 -17.60 -8.10 -6.97
CA SER A 196 -17.32 -9.09 -8.01
C SER A 196 -16.05 -8.74 -8.78
N VAL A 197 -15.42 -9.77 -9.35
CA VAL A 197 -14.24 -9.61 -10.20
C VAL A 197 -14.54 -8.72 -11.42
N ASP A 198 -15.75 -8.79 -11.98
CA ASP A 198 -16.13 -7.96 -13.13
C ASP A 198 -16.15 -6.46 -12.79
N GLN A 199 -16.57 -6.09 -11.58
CA GLN A 199 -16.50 -4.70 -11.13
C GLN A 199 -15.06 -4.21 -11.02
N LEU A 200 -14.14 -5.06 -10.53
CA LEU A 200 -12.71 -4.72 -10.47
C LEU A 200 -12.11 -4.62 -11.87
N LYS A 201 -12.43 -5.57 -12.76
CA LYS A 201 -11.97 -5.57 -14.16
C LYS A 201 -12.35 -4.31 -14.93
N ALA A 202 -13.46 -3.66 -14.57
CA ALA A 202 -13.89 -2.42 -15.21
C ALA A 202 -12.91 -1.24 -14.98
N ILE A 203 -12.14 -1.27 -13.88
CA ILE A 203 -11.14 -0.23 -13.57
C ILE A 203 -9.70 -0.66 -13.86
N LEU A 204 -9.44 -1.95 -14.04
CA LEU A 204 -8.12 -2.45 -14.42
C LEU A 204 -7.80 -2.06 -15.88
N PRO A 205 -6.52 -1.76 -16.20
CA PRO A 205 -6.12 -1.45 -17.56
C PRO A 205 -6.10 -2.72 -18.44
N PRO A 206 -6.58 -2.66 -19.70
CA PRO A 206 -6.73 -3.82 -20.56
C PRO A 206 -5.42 -4.29 -21.20
N ASP A 207 -4.41 -3.41 -21.21
CA ASP A 207 -3.13 -3.62 -21.91
C ASP A 207 -2.07 -4.30 -21.02
N TYR A 208 -2.44 -4.67 -19.81
CA TYR A 208 -1.56 -5.32 -18.83
C TYR A 208 -2.05 -6.72 -18.51
N GLN A 209 -1.10 -7.63 -18.28
CA GLN A 209 -1.40 -8.99 -17.87
C GLN A 209 -1.42 -9.10 -16.35
N ILE A 210 -2.57 -9.57 -15.88
CA ILE A 210 -2.89 -9.77 -14.48
C ILE A 210 -3.03 -11.27 -14.28
N ASP A 211 -2.17 -11.83 -13.45
CA ASP A 211 -2.06 -13.28 -13.28
C ASP A 211 -2.99 -13.82 -12.19
N HIS A 212 -3.39 -12.98 -11.23
CA HIS A 212 -4.11 -13.43 -10.06
C HIS A 212 -5.19 -12.43 -9.66
N VAL A 213 -6.31 -12.93 -9.14
CA VAL A 213 -7.39 -12.16 -8.49
C VAL A 213 -8.04 -13.07 -7.44
N LEU A 214 -7.67 -12.90 -6.17
CA LEU A 214 -8.29 -13.62 -5.05
C LEU A 214 -9.70 -13.11 -4.75
N ASN A 215 -10.61 -13.99 -4.33
CA ASN A 215 -11.85 -13.60 -3.67
C ASN A 215 -11.98 -14.43 -2.40
N THR A 216 -11.89 -13.78 -1.24
CA THR A 216 -11.85 -14.46 0.06
C THR A 216 -13.23 -14.79 0.65
N TYR A 217 -14.33 -14.66 -0.10
CA TYR A 217 -15.65 -15.04 0.42
C TYR A 217 -15.89 -16.55 0.43
N LYS A 218 -16.12 -17.09 1.64
CA LYS A 218 -17.01 -18.23 1.89
C LYS A 218 -17.90 -17.93 3.09
#